data_AF-A0A0L0USY0-F1
#
_entry.id   AF-A0A0L0USY0-F1
#
_cell.length_a   1.000
_cell.length_b   1.000
_cell.length_c   1.000
_cell.angle_alpha   90.00
_cell.angle_beta   90.00
_cell.angle_gamma   90.00
#
_symmetry.space_group_name_H-M   'P 1'
#
loop_
_entity.id
_entity.type
_entity.pdbx_description
1 polymer ?
#
loop_
_entity_poly.entity_id
_entity_poly.type
_entity_poly.pdbx_seq_one_letter_code
_entity_poly.pdbx_strand_id
1 'polypeptide(L)'
;MAHPRCQSTRLVGNCRFSNNSTRPCFSNAQIRLASSINLSPRSDSSVSLLPPLVLYRRLLRIHRALPIEMRSLGDTYVKDEFRRCRSIDNPIQIIGFLGQWKTYLDNLQDTKHTASSGNPSINLGKKLPEDLLEKLSPEQVGQLFELLKATKEIWVDVDKTESKD
;
A
#
# COMPACT_ATOMS: atom_id res chain seq x y z
N MET A 1 -0.96 -42.17 38.02
CA MET A 1 0.31 -42.07 38.76
C MET A 1 1.47 -42.25 37.79
N ALA A 2 2.66 -41.75 38.15
CA ALA A 2 3.97 -41.99 37.51
C ALA A 2 4.15 -41.60 36.02
N HIS A 3 5.11 -40.69 35.77
CA HIS A 3 5.81 -40.60 34.48
C HIS A 3 6.92 -41.68 34.41
N PRO A 4 7.55 -41.85 33.25
CA PRO A 4 9.00 -41.86 33.21
C PRO A 4 9.57 -40.63 32.48
N ARG A 5 10.73 -40.16 32.94
CA ARG A 5 11.43 -38.96 32.47
C ARG A 5 12.85 -39.35 32.07
N CYS A 6 13.16 -39.34 30.78
CA CYS A 6 14.54 -39.54 30.30
C CYS A 6 15.19 -38.21 29.91
N GLN A 7 16.44 -38.02 30.35
CA GLN A 7 17.30 -36.88 29.99
C GLN A 7 18.62 -37.41 29.45
N SER A 8 19.02 -36.96 28.25
CA SER A 8 20.35 -37.11 27.67
C SER A 8 20.38 -36.31 26.36
N THR A 9 21.42 -35.56 25.96
CA THR A 9 22.60 -35.04 26.67
C THR A 9 23.02 -33.76 25.93
N ARG A 10 23.75 -32.84 26.57
CA ARG A 10 24.42 -31.76 25.83
C ARG A 10 25.73 -32.29 25.24
N LEU A 11 25.98 -32.00 23.96
CA LEU A 11 27.34 -32.03 23.40
C LEU A 11 27.76 -30.62 23.01
N VAL A 12 29.04 -30.32 23.20
CA VAL A 12 29.67 -29.03 22.93
C VAL A 12 30.47 -29.15 21.63
N GLY A 13 30.35 -28.16 20.74
CA GLY A 13 31.04 -28.15 19.45
C GLY A 13 31.38 -26.73 19.01
N ASN A 14 32.51 -26.21 19.49
CA ASN A 14 33.06 -24.92 19.02
C ASN A 14 34.00 -25.16 17.83
N CYS A 15 33.73 -24.52 16.70
CA CYS A 15 34.72 -24.27 15.65
C CYS A 15 34.80 -22.76 15.35
N ARG A 16 36.03 -22.28 15.11
CA ARG A 16 36.36 -20.89 14.71
C ARG A 16 36.97 -20.90 13.30
N PHE A 17 37.42 -19.72 12.84
CA PHE A 17 38.12 -19.41 11.58
C PHE A 17 37.21 -19.26 10.35
N SER A 18 37.42 -18.30 9.44
CA SER A 18 38.31 -17.11 9.51
C SER A 18 37.80 -15.96 8.65
N ASN A 19 38.44 -14.79 8.75
CA ASN A 19 38.28 -13.66 7.84
C ASN A 19 38.69 -14.02 6.40
N ASN A 20 38.19 -13.25 5.43
CA ASN A 20 39.11 -12.54 4.55
C ASN A 20 38.54 -11.19 4.08
N SER A 21 39.44 -10.25 3.79
CA SER A 21 39.12 -8.89 3.34
C SER A 21 39.48 -8.72 1.87
N THR A 22 38.86 -7.76 1.18
CA THR A 22 39.53 -6.80 0.26
C THR A 22 38.49 -5.86 -0.38
N ARG A 23 38.79 -4.55 -0.39
CA ARG A 23 38.27 -3.59 -1.39
C ARG A 23 39.44 -3.17 -2.28
N PRO A 24 39.17 -2.69 -3.50
CA PRO A 24 39.63 -1.32 -3.76
C PRO A 24 38.56 -0.44 -4.41
N CYS A 25 38.86 0.86 -4.46
CA CYS A 25 38.08 1.92 -5.09
C CYS A 25 38.82 2.50 -6.31
N PHE A 26 38.07 3.07 -7.24
CA PHE A 26 38.58 4.02 -8.25
C PHE A 26 37.56 5.16 -8.42
N SER A 27 38.00 6.32 -8.90
CA SER A 27 37.28 7.60 -8.74
C SER A 27 37.41 8.55 -9.95
N ASN A 28 36.35 9.34 -10.18
CA ASN A 28 36.29 10.56 -11.03
C ASN A 28 36.46 10.32 -12.56
N ALA A 29 35.81 11.03 -13.50
CA ALA A 29 34.64 11.92 -13.55
C ALA A 29 34.18 11.99 -15.07
N GLN A 30 33.36 12.90 -15.64
CA GLN A 30 32.73 14.15 -15.19
C GLN A 30 31.49 14.54 -16.08
N ILE A 31 30.44 15.08 -15.43
CA ILE A 31 29.38 16.01 -15.90
C ILE A 31 29.13 16.20 -17.43
N ARG A 32 27.88 15.95 -17.86
CA ARG A 32 27.03 16.91 -18.64
C ARG A 32 25.55 16.79 -18.24
N LEU A 33 24.78 17.84 -18.52
CA LEU A 33 23.45 18.08 -17.92
C LEU A 33 22.31 17.26 -18.58
N ALA A 34 21.33 16.91 -17.76
CA ALA A 34 19.93 16.71 -18.18
C ALA A 34 19.06 17.74 -17.43
N SER A 35 18.00 18.24 -18.07
CA SER A 35 17.10 19.24 -17.48
C SER A 35 16.17 18.63 -16.42
N SER A 36 15.96 19.37 -15.33
CA SER A 36 15.07 18.94 -14.24
C SER A 36 13.60 19.11 -14.63
N ILE A 37 12.93 17.99 -14.92
CA ILE A 37 11.46 17.93 -14.89
C ILE A 37 10.98 18.19 -13.46
N ASN A 38 10.36 19.36 -13.24
CA ASN A 38 9.83 19.76 -11.94
C ASN A 38 8.58 18.94 -11.58
N LEU A 39 8.80 17.78 -10.98
CA LEU A 39 7.79 17.05 -10.22
C LEU A 39 7.45 17.88 -8.97
N SER A 40 6.36 18.64 -9.03
CA SER A 40 5.97 19.57 -7.96
C SER A 40 5.71 18.82 -6.63
N PRO A 41 6.41 19.16 -5.53
CA PRO A 41 6.27 18.47 -4.26
C PRO A 41 5.04 18.97 -3.50
N ARG A 42 4.09 18.09 -3.18
CA ARG A 42 3.05 18.40 -2.18
C ARG A 42 2.63 17.24 -1.27
N SER A 43 3.61 16.41 -0.91
CA SER A 43 3.56 15.67 0.37
C SER A 43 4.99 15.27 0.77
N ASP A 44 5.75 16.19 1.35
CA ASP A 44 7.08 15.91 1.92
C ASP A 44 7.00 15.19 3.29
N SER A 45 6.09 14.22 3.39
CA SER A 45 6.45 13.01 4.11
C SER A 45 7.59 12.38 3.31
N SER A 46 8.79 12.29 3.90
CA SER A 46 9.89 11.55 3.30
C SER A 46 9.48 10.09 3.19
N VAL A 47 9.01 9.69 2.00
CA VAL A 47 8.29 8.42 1.80
C VAL A 47 9.24 7.27 2.09
N SER A 48 9.15 6.75 3.30
CA SER A 48 9.97 5.62 3.77
C SER A 48 9.53 4.37 3.01
N LEU A 49 10.17 4.15 1.86
CA LEU A 49 9.86 3.06 0.94
C LEU A 49 10.07 1.72 1.65
N LEU A 50 8.99 0.97 1.79
CA LEU A 50 9.04 -0.36 2.38
C LEU A 50 9.48 -1.37 1.30
N PRO A 51 10.37 -2.32 1.61
CA PRO A 51 10.73 -3.38 0.67
C PRO A 51 9.48 -4.12 0.16
N PRO A 52 9.43 -4.57 -1.12
CA PRO A 52 8.19 -5.06 -1.75
C PRO A 52 7.44 -6.12 -0.93
N LEU A 53 8.16 -7.11 -0.39
CA LEU A 53 7.59 -8.18 0.44
C LEU A 53 7.11 -7.72 1.82
N VAL A 54 7.61 -6.59 2.34
CA VAL A 54 7.13 -5.97 3.57
C VAL A 54 5.85 -5.18 3.30
N LEU A 55 5.84 -4.41 2.21
CA LEU A 55 4.68 -3.61 1.78
C LEU A 55 3.47 -4.49 1.47
N TYR A 56 3.63 -5.49 0.61
CA TYR A 56 2.62 -6.50 0.26
C TYR A 56 2.02 -7.17 1.52
N ARG A 57 2.88 -7.59 2.47
CA ARG A 57 2.45 -8.20 3.73
C ARG A 57 1.82 -7.21 4.72
N ARG A 58 1.94 -5.89 4.53
CA ARG A 58 1.21 -4.88 5.33
C ARG A 58 -0.17 -4.61 4.71
N LEU A 59 -0.27 -4.48 3.40
CA LEU A 59 -1.53 -4.34 2.65
C LEU A 59 -2.52 -5.47 2.99
N LEU A 60 -2.13 -6.74 2.79
CA LEU A 60 -2.95 -7.92 3.11
C LEU A 60 -3.19 -8.15 4.62
N ARG A 61 -2.63 -7.32 5.50
CA ARG A 61 -2.97 -7.28 6.93
C ARG A 61 -3.98 -6.19 7.23
N ILE A 62 -3.86 -4.99 6.65
CA ILE A 62 -4.80 -3.90 6.90
C ILE A 62 -6.14 -4.12 6.21
N HIS A 63 -6.16 -4.77 5.03
CA HIS A 63 -7.39 -5.21 4.36
C HIS A 63 -8.30 -6.08 5.25
N ARG A 64 -7.75 -6.75 6.28
CA ARG A 64 -8.53 -7.55 7.24
C ARG A 64 -9.49 -6.72 8.11
N ALA A 65 -9.33 -5.40 8.14
CA ALA A 65 -10.21 -4.45 8.82
C ALA A 65 -11.21 -3.76 7.86
N LEU A 66 -11.21 -4.09 6.58
CA LEU A 66 -12.18 -3.59 5.60
C LEU A 66 -13.44 -4.48 5.57
N PRO A 67 -14.61 -3.95 5.13
CA PRO A 67 -15.79 -4.75 4.80
C PRO A 67 -15.47 -5.88 3.83
N ILE A 68 -16.19 -7.00 3.93
CA ILE A 68 -15.85 -8.26 3.26
C ILE A 68 -15.70 -8.13 1.74
N GLU A 69 -16.60 -7.41 1.07
CA GLU A 69 -16.55 -7.19 -0.39
C GLU A 69 -15.33 -6.38 -0.82
N MET A 70 -15.09 -5.24 -0.16
CA MET A 70 -13.91 -4.40 -0.42
C MET A 70 -12.61 -5.14 -0.14
N ARG A 71 -12.59 -5.98 0.89
CA ARG A 71 -11.46 -6.86 1.19
C ARG A 71 -11.26 -7.90 0.08
N SER A 72 -12.31 -8.55 -0.40
CA SER A 72 -12.23 -9.58 -1.44
C SER A 72 -11.66 -9.00 -2.75
N LEU A 73 -12.19 -7.86 -3.17
CA LEU A 73 -11.72 -7.09 -4.32
C LEU A 73 -10.27 -6.62 -4.14
N GLY A 74 -9.95 -5.97 -3.01
CA GLY A 74 -8.63 -5.43 -2.71
C GLY A 74 -7.54 -6.49 -2.53
N ASP A 75 -7.83 -7.58 -1.81
CA ASP A 75 -6.90 -8.71 -1.66
C ASP A 75 -6.62 -9.38 -3.02
N THR A 76 -7.54 -9.33 -3.98
CA THR A 76 -7.33 -9.85 -5.33
C THR A 76 -6.48 -8.89 -6.17
N TYR A 77 -6.86 -7.61 -6.22
CA TYR A 77 -6.12 -6.58 -6.96
C TYR A 77 -4.65 -6.46 -6.50
N VAL A 78 -4.39 -6.46 -5.19
CA VAL A 78 -3.01 -6.42 -4.64
C VAL A 78 -2.18 -7.63 -5.07
N LYS A 79 -2.75 -8.84 -5.12
CA LYS A 79 -2.03 -10.05 -5.59
C LYS A 79 -1.71 -9.97 -7.08
N ASP A 80 -2.57 -9.34 -7.85
CA ASP A 80 -2.44 -9.23 -9.30
C ASP A 80 -1.42 -8.17 -9.70
N GLU A 81 -1.45 -6.98 -9.10
CA GLU A 81 -0.46 -5.93 -9.39
C GLU A 81 0.94 -6.27 -8.89
N PHE A 82 1.08 -6.87 -7.69
CA PHE A 82 2.38 -7.39 -7.24
C PHE A 82 2.86 -8.62 -8.05
N ARG A 83 1.98 -9.27 -8.82
CA ARG A 83 2.36 -10.31 -9.80
C ARG A 83 2.80 -9.69 -11.13
N ARG A 84 2.06 -8.71 -11.66
CA ARG A 84 2.42 -7.94 -12.88
C ARG A 84 3.75 -7.20 -12.72
N CYS A 85 3.97 -6.57 -11.56
CA CYS A 85 5.19 -5.81 -11.25
C CYS A 85 6.45 -6.68 -11.02
N ARG A 86 6.34 -8.03 -11.00
CA ARG A 86 7.46 -8.91 -10.61
C ARG A 86 8.68 -8.80 -11.53
N SER A 87 8.48 -8.54 -12.81
CA SER A 87 9.53 -8.47 -13.84
C SER A 87 9.79 -7.03 -14.32
N ILE A 88 9.63 -6.04 -13.43
CA ILE A 88 10.02 -4.66 -13.71
C ILE A 88 11.43 -4.45 -13.15
N ASP A 89 12.42 -4.31 -14.03
CA ASP A 89 13.82 -4.08 -13.66
C ASP A 89 14.16 -2.58 -13.54
N ASN A 90 13.33 -1.68 -14.08
CA ASN A 90 13.57 -0.24 -14.06
C ASN A 90 13.42 0.32 -12.63
N PRO A 91 14.50 0.83 -11.99
CA PRO A 91 14.45 1.26 -10.60
C PRO A 91 13.51 2.45 -10.36
N ILE A 92 13.32 3.33 -11.35
CA ILE A 92 12.40 4.47 -11.24
C ILE A 92 10.94 3.97 -11.19
N GLN A 93 10.61 2.95 -11.99
CA GLN A 93 9.28 2.34 -11.98
C GLN A 93 9.03 1.56 -10.69
N ILE A 94 10.03 0.82 -10.18
CA ILE A 94 9.95 0.14 -8.87
C ILE A 94 9.71 1.17 -7.74
N ILE A 95 10.45 2.28 -7.74
CA ILE A 95 10.31 3.36 -6.75
C ILE A 95 8.92 3.99 -6.82
N GLY A 96 8.43 4.31 -8.02
CA GLY A 96 7.09 4.87 -8.23
C GLY A 96 5.98 3.93 -7.74
N PHE A 97 6.06 2.64 -8.09
CA PHE A 97 5.15 1.60 -7.63
C PHE A 97 5.14 1.49 -6.10
N LEU A 98 6.32 1.36 -5.46
CA LEU A 98 6.42 1.26 -4.00
C LEU A 98 5.94 2.54 -3.29
N GLY A 99 6.15 3.71 -3.88
CA GLY A 99 5.64 4.98 -3.39
C GLY A 99 4.11 5.02 -3.40
N GLN A 100 3.47 4.73 -4.53
CA GLN A 100 2.01 4.72 -4.66
C GLN A 100 1.36 3.71 -3.69
N TRP A 101 1.90 2.49 -3.62
CA TRP A 101 1.39 1.46 -2.69
C TRP A 101 1.66 1.79 -1.21
N LYS A 102 2.70 2.57 -0.90
CA LYS A 102 2.93 3.11 0.45
C LYS A 102 1.89 4.17 0.81
N THR A 103 1.63 5.13 -0.08
CA THR A 103 0.57 6.15 0.11
C THR A 103 -0.81 5.51 0.26
N TYR A 104 -1.11 4.44 -0.50
CA TYR A 104 -2.35 3.68 -0.33
C TYR A 104 -2.44 2.97 1.03
N LEU A 105 -1.35 2.32 1.48
CA LEU A 105 -1.27 1.73 2.82
C LEU A 105 -1.51 2.78 3.92
N ASP A 106 -0.91 3.96 3.79
CA ASP A 106 -1.03 5.03 4.78
C ASP A 106 -2.46 5.59 4.81
N ASN A 107 -3.09 5.81 3.66
CA ASN A 107 -4.51 6.20 3.56
C ASN A 107 -5.44 5.19 4.25
N LEU A 108 -5.17 3.88 4.14
CA LEU A 108 -5.92 2.84 4.85
C LEU A 108 -5.66 2.86 6.36
N GLN A 109 -4.46 3.27 6.80
CA GLN A 109 -4.16 3.46 8.23
C GLN A 109 -4.96 4.63 8.80
N ASP A 110 -5.01 5.77 8.11
CA ASP A 110 -5.83 6.93 8.50
C ASP A 110 -7.30 6.55 8.72
N THR A 111 -7.94 5.92 7.73
CA THR A 111 -9.35 5.46 7.82
C THR A 111 -9.58 4.48 8.96
N LYS A 112 -8.60 3.61 9.27
CA LYS A 112 -8.71 2.72 10.44
C LYS A 112 -8.61 3.50 11.76
N HIS A 113 -7.76 4.52 11.84
CA HIS A 113 -7.61 5.32 13.05
C HIS A 113 -8.83 6.20 13.31
N THR A 114 -9.40 6.86 12.30
CA THR A 114 -10.62 7.67 12.48
C THR A 114 -11.82 6.83 12.93
N ALA A 115 -12.02 5.64 12.36
CA ALA A 115 -13.08 4.71 12.77
C ALA A 115 -12.95 4.25 14.24
N SER A 116 -11.73 4.22 14.79
CA SER A 116 -11.52 3.89 16.22
C SER A 116 -11.84 5.03 17.18
N SER A 117 -12.08 6.26 16.69
CA SER A 117 -12.32 7.47 17.50
C SER A 117 -13.79 7.66 17.93
N GLY A 118 -14.60 6.61 17.94
CA GLY A 118 -15.96 6.62 18.48
C GLY A 118 -17.06 7.13 17.55
N ASN A 119 -16.79 7.38 16.27
CA ASN A 119 -17.82 7.67 15.27
C ASN A 119 -18.09 6.42 14.41
N PRO A 120 -19.26 5.75 14.53
CA PRO A 120 -19.52 4.47 13.85
C PRO A 120 -19.63 4.58 12.32
N SER A 121 -19.81 5.80 11.79
CA SER A 121 -19.66 6.06 10.37
C SER A 121 -18.20 5.83 9.97
N ILE A 122 -17.90 4.64 9.43
CA ILE A 122 -16.58 4.33 8.92
C ILE A 122 -16.37 5.20 7.67
N ASN A 123 -15.63 6.30 7.85
CA ASN A 123 -15.36 7.29 6.80
C ASN A 123 -14.41 6.70 5.75
N LEU A 124 -15.00 5.92 4.83
CA LEU A 124 -14.34 5.12 3.81
C LEU A 124 -13.90 6.00 2.64
N GLY A 125 -12.59 6.01 2.37
CA GLY A 125 -12.00 6.85 1.34
C GLY A 125 -11.75 8.29 1.81
N LYS A 126 -11.50 9.18 0.84
CA LYS A 126 -11.25 10.61 1.02
C LYS A 126 -11.93 11.35 -0.15
N LYS A 127 -12.37 12.61 0.02
CA LYS A 127 -12.89 13.42 -1.10
C LYS A 127 -11.80 13.50 -2.18
N LEU A 128 -12.16 13.32 -3.45
CA LEU A 128 -11.26 13.63 -4.57
C LEU A 128 -10.86 15.12 -4.50
N PRO A 129 -9.56 15.46 -4.50
CA PRO A 129 -9.12 16.85 -4.49
C PRO A 129 -9.32 17.49 -5.86
N GLU A 130 -9.68 18.77 -5.88
CA GLU A 130 -9.98 19.53 -7.11
C GLU A 130 -8.78 19.52 -8.07
N ASP A 131 -7.58 19.74 -7.55
CA ASP A 131 -6.30 19.63 -8.26
C ASP A 131 -6.11 18.30 -9.02
N LEU A 132 -6.80 17.22 -8.65
CA LEU A 132 -6.74 15.93 -9.35
C LEU A 132 -7.89 15.75 -10.33
N LEU A 133 -9.07 16.31 -10.04
CA LEU A 133 -10.20 16.34 -10.97
C LEU A 133 -9.86 17.13 -12.24
N GLU A 134 -9.20 18.29 -12.08
CA GLU A 134 -8.68 19.11 -13.19
C GLU A 134 -7.63 18.40 -14.08
N LYS A 135 -7.04 17.30 -13.60
CA LYS A 135 -6.02 16.52 -14.32
C LYS A 135 -6.58 15.28 -15.03
N LEU A 136 -7.87 14.99 -14.87
CA LEU A 136 -8.54 13.90 -15.60
C LEU A 136 -8.86 14.33 -17.03
N SER A 137 -8.83 13.39 -17.98
CA SER A 137 -9.31 13.66 -19.34
C SER A 137 -10.85 13.85 -19.36
N PRO A 138 -11.42 14.52 -20.38
CA PRO A 138 -12.88 14.71 -20.48
C PRO A 138 -13.66 13.38 -20.43
N GLU A 139 -13.10 12.31 -21.00
CA GLU A 139 -13.66 10.96 -21.02
C GLU A 139 -13.63 10.32 -19.63
N GLN A 140 -12.54 10.53 -18.87
CA GLN A 140 -12.42 10.06 -17.49
C GLN A 140 -13.37 10.79 -16.54
N VAL A 141 -13.58 12.09 -16.74
CA VAL A 141 -14.60 12.87 -16.01
C VAL A 141 -16.01 12.37 -16.35
N GLY A 142 -16.28 12.06 -17.63
CA GLY A 142 -17.54 11.45 -18.07
C GLY A 142 -17.81 10.11 -17.39
N GLN A 143 -16.85 9.19 -17.41
CA GLN A 143 -16.94 7.88 -16.74
C GLN A 143 -17.17 8.01 -15.22
N LEU A 144 -16.50 8.97 -14.58
CA LEU A 144 -16.67 9.25 -13.15
C LEU A 144 -18.08 9.80 -12.84
N PHE A 145 -18.65 10.61 -13.74
CA PHE A 145 -20.01 11.14 -13.63
C PHE A 145 -21.08 10.06 -13.84
N GLU A 146 -20.89 9.16 -14.82
CA GLU A 146 -21.76 7.99 -15.03
C GLU A 146 -21.76 7.07 -13.80
N LEU A 147 -20.59 6.78 -13.23
CA LEU A 147 -20.46 6.00 -11.99
C LEU A 147 -21.15 6.67 -10.80
N LEU A 148 -21.04 8.00 -10.69
CA LEU A 148 -21.72 8.80 -9.65
C LEU A 148 -23.25 8.75 -9.81
N LYS A 149 -23.77 8.75 -11.04
CA LYS A 149 -25.21 8.61 -11.31
C LYS A 149 -25.71 7.22 -10.92
N ALA A 150 -25.02 6.16 -11.37
CA ALA A 150 -25.39 4.77 -11.06
C ALA A 150 -25.34 4.46 -9.56
N THR A 151 -24.36 5.00 -8.81
CA THR A 151 -24.33 4.84 -7.35
C THR A 151 -25.41 5.65 -6.63
N LYS A 152 -25.76 6.86 -7.08
CA LYS A 152 -26.90 7.61 -6.51
C LYS A 152 -28.23 6.88 -6.69
N GLU A 153 -28.44 6.25 -7.84
CA GLU A 153 -29.67 5.49 -8.11
C GLU A 153 -29.84 4.30 -7.14
N ILE A 154 -28.74 3.68 -6.69
CA ILE A 154 -28.76 2.57 -5.73
C ILE A 154 -29.00 3.03 -4.28
N TRP A 155 -28.53 4.24 -3.91
CA TRP A 155 -28.52 4.71 -2.51
C TRP A 155 -29.73 5.57 -2.10
N VAL A 156 -30.63 5.93 -3.02
CA VAL A 156 -31.80 6.80 -2.75
C VAL A 156 -32.97 6.07 -2.05
N ASP A 157 -32.99 4.74 -2.09
CA ASP A 157 -34.15 3.95 -1.62
C ASP A 157 -34.11 3.60 -0.11
N VAL A 158 -33.01 3.88 0.60
CA VAL A 158 -32.89 3.57 2.04
C VAL A 158 -33.66 4.58 2.91
N ASP A 159 -33.49 5.87 2.68
CA ASP A 159 -34.09 6.94 3.52
C ASP A 159 -35.59 7.18 3.24
N LYS A 160 -36.20 6.45 2.29
CA LYS A 160 -37.59 6.65 1.84
C LYS A 160 -38.59 5.61 2.34
N THR A 161 -38.14 4.54 3.01
CA THR A 161 -39.04 3.48 3.50
C THR A 161 -39.66 3.77 4.86
N GLU A 162 -39.18 4.77 5.60
CA GLU A 162 -39.74 5.18 6.90
C GLU A 162 -40.72 6.37 6.78
N SER A 163 -41.89 6.16 6.17
CA SER A 163 -43.10 7.00 6.41
C SER A 163 -44.37 6.48 5.71
N LYS A 164 -44.93 5.39 6.24
CA LYS A 164 -46.35 4.95 6.25
C LYS A 164 -46.39 3.50 6.78
N ASP A 165 -47.26 3.12 7.71
CA ASP A 165 -48.37 3.85 8.39
C ASP A 165 -48.21 3.81 9.93
#